data_AF-A0AA35CHH8-F1
#
_entry.id   AF-A0AA35CHH8-F1
#
_cell.length_a   1.000
_cell.length_b   1.000
_cell.length_c   1.000
_cell.angle_alpha   90.00
_cell.angle_beta   90.00
_cell.angle_gamma   90.00
#
_symmetry.space_group_name_H-M   'P 1'
#
loop_
_entity.id
_entity.type
_entity.pdbx_description
1 polymer ?
#
loop_
_entity_poly.entity_id
_entity_poly.type
_entity_poly.pdbx_seq_one_letter_code
_entity_poly.pdbx_strand_id
1 'polypeptide(L)'
;MPSQTFRRLAWATVIATYLLIVLGGAVKAYGAGLACPDWPLCHGRVIPPLDGLVLLEYGHRLGATVVTALAVATTVAAFRSPGPRGPWVRGSLLALFLLAVQIVLGGLTVLYTLPPAIVSSHLGVASAFLSVWIVMAVSAGTATGERQTSARRPVWVATLVAALAVYTTMVVGSYMKSAGAGLACTDWPLCGGRLIPEGGWAVMLHFGHRVAALVAGVLVLYAAYQVVRHAANVLALVVPAGAAAGLVFIQVLLGGAAVRQALPPALTVTHLAVAAGLLATLVALTTAGYRLAPAGTVPLDLEERPTESERRRPGVVALDYIRLMKPRIVLLLLITGYAAMWLAARGAPPLRLTLLTLAGLSLTCGGANAVNMWWDRDIDAVMTRTRSRPLPAGRIPPTGALVFGLAAGMIGVLVLAFGVNLLAAALALSGYLFYVLVYTMWLKRSTAQNIVIGGAAGAVPPLVGWAAVTGTVGLAALLMFLVVFLWTPPHFWALALFRNDDYRRAGVPMLPVVRGENHTKWQILIYTLLVVPASLLLYWTGVVGPFYLWVAALLGAWLISASIALLRERLPAQRWAHRVFGYSILYLAFLFLAMVADVQP
;
A
#
# COMPACT_ATOMS: atom_id res chain seq x y z
N MET A 1 -18.64 -25.31 -12.53
CA MET A 1 -17.54 -24.70 -13.31
C MET A 1 -18.14 -24.04 -14.56
N PRO A 2 -17.51 -23.00 -15.14
CA PRO A 2 -17.99 -22.39 -16.38
C PRO A 2 -17.77 -23.34 -17.59
N SER A 3 -18.37 -23.01 -18.74
CA SER A 3 -18.20 -23.81 -19.97
C SER A 3 -16.74 -23.82 -20.45
N GLN A 4 -16.34 -24.88 -21.18
CA GLN A 4 -15.01 -24.92 -21.81
C GLN A 4 -14.81 -23.76 -22.78
N THR A 5 -15.86 -23.36 -23.50
CA THR A 5 -15.87 -22.20 -24.39
C THR A 5 -15.50 -20.92 -23.66
N PHE A 6 -16.12 -20.65 -22.50
CA PHE A 6 -15.76 -19.50 -21.67
C PHE A 6 -14.28 -19.53 -21.27
N ARG A 7 -13.78 -20.69 -20.84
CA ARG A 7 -12.38 -20.84 -20.40
C ARG A 7 -11.39 -20.55 -21.53
N ARG A 8 -11.65 -21.06 -22.74
CA ARG A 8 -10.81 -20.80 -23.94
C ARG A 8 -10.85 -19.33 -24.34
N LEU A 9 -12.05 -18.74 -24.40
CA LEU A 9 -12.23 -17.34 -24.75
C LEU A 9 -11.60 -16.38 -23.72
N ALA A 10 -11.68 -16.70 -22.42
CA ALA A 10 -11.02 -15.92 -21.38
C ALA A 10 -9.49 -15.87 -21.57
N TRP A 11 -8.84 -17.01 -21.83
CA TRP A 11 -7.40 -17.03 -22.11
C TRP A 11 -7.04 -16.34 -23.43
N ALA A 12 -7.84 -16.51 -24.49
CA ALA A 12 -7.65 -15.79 -25.74
C ALA A 12 -7.72 -14.27 -25.53
N THR A 13 -8.68 -13.81 -24.72
CA THR A 13 -8.83 -12.40 -24.36
C THR A 13 -7.64 -11.90 -23.55
N VAL A 14 -7.12 -12.68 -22.58
CA VAL A 14 -5.90 -12.35 -21.83
C VAL A 14 -4.71 -12.15 -22.78
N ILE A 15 -4.46 -13.10 -23.68
CA ILE A 15 -3.32 -13.06 -24.60
C ILE A 15 -3.45 -11.86 -25.55
N ALA A 16 -4.62 -11.68 -26.18
CA ALA A 16 -4.86 -10.57 -27.09
C ALA A 16 -4.71 -9.21 -26.39
N THR A 17 -5.21 -9.09 -25.16
CA THR A 17 -5.08 -7.85 -24.35
C THR A 17 -3.62 -7.57 -23.99
N TYR A 18 -2.85 -8.59 -23.60
CA TYR A 18 -1.43 -8.44 -23.31
C TYR A 18 -0.67 -7.97 -24.55
N LEU A 19 -0.87 -8.60 -25.70
CA LEU A 19 -0.25 -8.20 -26.96
C LEU A 19 -0.66 -6.77 -27.37
N LEU A 20 -1.92 -6.39 -27.14
CA LEU A 20 -2.40 -5.04 -27.42
C LEU A 20 -1.72 -3.98 -26.53
N ILE A 21 -1.46 -4.29 -25.25
CA ILE A 21 -0.71 -3.41 -24.34
C ILE A 21 0.73 -3.22 -24.85
N VAL A 22 1.38 -4.30 -25.29
CA VAL A 22 2.74 -4.23 -25.86
C VAL A 22 2.75 -3.38 -27.14
N LEU A 23 1.78 -3.60 -28.03
CA LEU A 23 1.63 -2.82 -29.26
C LEU A 23 1.35 -1.34 -28.97
N GLY A 24 0.52 -1.02 -27.97
CA GLY A 24 0.30 0.37 -27.53
C GLY A 24 1.57 1.01 -26.93
N GLY A 25 2.40 0.22 -26.26
CA GLY A 25 3.74 0.61 -25.85
C GLY A 25 4.64 0.98 -27.04
N ALA A 26 4.57 0.22 -28.13
CA ALA A 26 5.29 0.51 -29.36
C ALA A 26 4.79 1.80 -30.01
N VAL A 27 3.47 2.00 -30.14
CA VAL A 27 2.89 3.26 -30.64
C VAL A 27 3.47 4.47 -29.89
N LYS A 28 3.52 4.40 -28.56
CA LYS A 28 4.12 5.45 -27.72
C LYS A 28 5.64 5.59 -27.91
N ALA A 29 6.37 4.47 -27.98
CA ALA A 29 7.83 4.48 -28.02
C ALA A 29 8.39 4.98 -29.37
N TYR A 30 7.69 4.72 -30.47
CA TYR A 30 8.06 5.17 -31.81
C TYR A 30 7.44 6.53 -32.20
N GLY A 31 6.71 7.19 -31.28
CA GLY A 31 6.09 8.49 -31.55
C GLY A 31 4.88 8.43 -32.50
N ALA A 32 4.29 7.25 -32.69
CA ALA A 32 3.16 7.05 -33.59
C ALA A 32 1.80 7.46 -33.00
N GLY A 33 1.73 7.94 -31.75
CA GLY A 33 0.44 8.18 -31.06
C GLY A 33 -0.41 9.34 -31.60
N LEU A 34 0.11 10.12 -32.55
CA LEU A 34 -0.59 11.19 -33.27
C LEU A 34 -0.46 11.02 -34.80
N ALA A 35 -0.09 9.83 -35.26
CA ALA A 35 0.01 9.53 -36.68
C ALA A 35 -1.38 9.57 -37.34
N CYS A 36 -2.43 9.23 -36.59
CA CYS A 36 -3.84 9.44 -36.93
C CYS A 36 -4.38 10.63 -36.11
N PRO A 37 -4.57 11.82 -36.71
CA PRO A 37 -4.89 13.05 -35.98
C PRO A 37 -6.34 13.12 -35.49
N ASP A 38 -7.22 12.26 -36.00
CA ASP A 38 -8.64 12.18 -35.68
C ASP A 38 -9.01 10.85 -35.01
N TRP A 39 -10.21 10.84 -34.41
CA TRP A 39 -10.80 9.69 -33.75
C TRP A 39 -12.33 9.77 -33.89
N PRO A 40 -13.03 8.67 -34.23
CA PRO A 40 -12.56 7.29 -34.33
C PRO A 40 -11.89 6.92 -35.66
N LEU A 41 -11.98 7.79 -36.68
CA LEU A 41 -11.36 7.61 -38.00
C LEU A 41 -9.85 7.93 -37.97
N CYS A 42 -9.15 7.67 -39.06
CA CYS A 42 -7.75 8.08 -39.25
C CYS A 42 -7.62 8.77 -40.61
N HIS A 43 -7.19 10.02 -40.61
CA HIS A 43 -7.24 10.94 -41.76
C HIS A 43 -8.62 11.01 -42.41
N GLY A 44 -9.69 10.98 -41.61
CA GLY A 44 -11.07 10.98 -42.08
C GLY A 44 -11.50 9.69 -42.81
N ARG A 45 -10.67 8.63 -42.78
CA ARG A 45 -10.93 7.36 -43.45
C ARG A 45 -11.07 6.23 -42.43
N VAL A 46 -11.88 5.23 -42.80
CA VAL A 46 -11.95 3.96 -42.05
C VAL A 46 -10.69 3.15 -42.28
N ILE A 47 -10.18 3.10 -43.51
CA ILE A 47 -8.90 2.48 -43.87
C ILE A 47 -7.96 3.60 -44.37
N PRO A 48 -7.02 4.06 -43.54
CA PRO A 48 -6.03 5.06 -43.93
C PRO A 48 -4.92 4.45 -44.81
N PRO A 49 -4.04 5.27 -45.40
CA PRO A 49 -2.76 4.80 -45.95
C PRO A 49 -1.98 4.00 -44.89
N LEU A 50 -1.49 2.82 -45.27
CA LEU A 50 -0.86 1.85 -44.36
C LEU A 50 0.68 1.92 -44.41
N ASP A 51 1.22 3.14 -44.33
CA ASP A 51 2.65 3.41 -44.39
C ASP A 51 3.20 4.01 -43.09
N GLY A 52 4.46 3.70 -42.79
CA GLY A 52 5.21 4.27 -41.66
C GLY A 52 4.52 4.15 -40.30
N LEU A 53 4.37 5.29 -39.61
CA LEU A 53 3.79 5.36 -38.26
C LEU A 53 2.26 5.20 -38.26
N VAL A 54 1.58 5.48 -39.37
CA VAL A 54 0.13 5.32 -39.50
C VAL A 54 -0.24 3.84 -39.39
N LEU A 55 0.53 2.94 -40.01
CA LEU A 55 0.35 1.50 -39.88
C LEU A 55 0.44 1.04 -38.42
N LEU A 56 1.38 1.59 -37.64
CA LEU A 56 1.57 1.22 -36.24
C LEU A 56 0.39 1.68 -35.36
N GLU A 57 -0.06 2.92 -35.52
CA GLU A 57 -1.20 3.44 -34.75
C GLU A 57 -2.52 2.77 -35.17
N TYR A 58 -2.78 2.68 -36.47
CA TYR A 58 -3.98 2.05 -37.00
C TYR A 58 -4.01 0.55 -36.69
N GLY A 59 -2.86 -0.14 -36.75
CA GLY A 59 -2.72 -1.53 -36.32
C GLY A 59 -3.07 -1.74 -34.85
N HIS A 60 -2.71 -0.79 -33.97
CA HIS A 60 -3.16 -0.81 -32.57
C HIS A 60 -4.68 -0.64 -32.45
N ARG A 61 -5.29 0.26 -33.22
CA ARG A 61 -6.76 0.45 -33.27
C ARG A 61 -7.48 -0.82 -33.74
N LEU A 62 -6.96 -1.51 -34.75
CA LEU A 62 -7.46 -2.81 -35.21
C LEU A 62 -7.28 -3.90 -34.15
N GLY A 63 -6.16 -3.93 -33.44
CA GLY A 63 -5.98 -4.84 -32.31
C GLY A 63 -7.03 -4.61 -31.20
N ALA A 64 -7.39 -3.35 -30.95
CA ALA A 64 -8.43 -2.99 -29.98
C ALA A 64 -9.83 -3.48 -30.38
N THR A 65 -10.17 -3.48 -31.67
CA THR A 65 -11.45 -4.04 -32.14
C THR A 65 -11.50 -5.56 -31.96
N VAL A 66 -10.39 -6.26 -32.21
CA VAL A 66 -10.28 -7.71 -31.94
C VAL A 66 -10.44 -8.01 -30.45
N VAL A 67 -9.75 -7.29 -29.57
CA VAL A 67 -9.89 -7.44 -28.11
C VAL A 67 -11.31 -7.14 -27.65
N THR A 68 -11.96 -6.13 -28.23
CA THR A 68 -13.38 -5.80 -27.95
C THR A 68 -14.30 -6.96 -28.33
N ALA A 69 -14.15 -7.52 -29.52
CA ALA A 69 -14.94 -8.67 -29.97
C ALA A 69 -14.74 -9.88 -29.07
N LEU A 70 -13.50 -10.18 -28.68
CA LEU A 70 -13.18 -11.27 -27.74
C LEU A 70 -13.78 -11.04 -26.35
N ALA A 71 -13.73 -9.81 -25.83
CA ALA A 71 -14.31 -9.47 -24.54
C ALA A 71 -15.84 -9.63 -24.53
N VAL A 72 -16.52 -9.18 -25.60
CA VAL A 72 -17.97 -9.36 -25.78
C VAL A 72 -18.31 -10.84 -25.92
N ALA A 73 -17.60 -11.59 -26.77
CA ALA A 73 -17.82 -13.03 -26.95
C ALA A 73 -17.61 -13.81 -25.64
N THR A 74 -16.58 -13.47 -24.87
CA THR A 74 -16.32 -14.08 -23.55
C THR A 74 -17.42 -13.75 -22.56
N THR A 75 -17.94 -12.51 -22.57
CA THR A 75 -19.08 -12.11 -21.74
C THR A 75 -20.34 -12.90 -22.09
N VAL A 76 -20.65 -13.03 -23.39
CA VAL A 76 -21.77 -13.84 -23.86
C VAL A 76 -21.61 -15.31 -23.43
N ALA A 77 -20.41 -15.87 -23.55
CA ALA A 77 -20.11 -17.22 -23.06
C ALA A 77 -20.26 -17.34 -21.53
N ALA A 78 -20.02 -16.28 -20.76
CA ALA A 78 -20.26 -16.24 -19.32
C ALA A 78 -21.76 -16.33 -18.99
N PHE A 79 -22.60 -15.58 -19.72
CA PHE A 79 -24.07 -15.62 -19.56
C PHE A 79 -24.67 -16.97 -19.95
N ARG A 80 -24.09 -17.64 -20.96
CA ARG A 80 -24.49 -18.96 -21.46
C ARG A 80 -23.87 -20.14 -20.71
N SER A 81 -22.99 -19.90 -19.75
CA SER A 81 -22.33 -20.99 -19.03
C SER A 81 -23.30 -21.70 -18.06
N PRO A 82 -23.33 -23.05 -18.06
CA PRO A 82 -24.18 -23.82 -17.15
C PRO A 82 -23.74 -23.69 -15.69
N GLY A 83 -24.69 -23.75 -14.75
CA GLY A 83 -24.44 -23.67 -13.31
C GLY A 83 -24.36 -22.24 -12.73
N PRO A 84 -23.72 -22.04 -11.55
CA PRO A 84 -23.67 -20.74 -10.89
C PRO A 84 -22.83 -19.74 -11.69
N ARG A 85 -23.52 -18.92 -12.50
CA ARG A 85 -22.94 -17.94 -13.43
C ARG A 85 -22.56 -16.59 -12.84
N GLY A 86 -23.04 -16.29 -11.63
CA GLY A 86 -22.89 -14.98 -10.98
C GLY A 86 -21.48 -14.39 -10.98
N PRO A 87 -20.44 -15.14 -10.56
CA PRO A 87 -19.06 -14.64 -10.55
C PRO A 87 -18.51 -14.30 -11.95
N TRP A 88 -18.80 -15.13 -12.95
CA TRP A 88 -18.32 -14.95 -14.33
C TRP A 88 -18.99 -13.77 -15.00
N VAL A 89 -20.30 -13.62 -14.80
CA VAL A 89 -21.08 -12.50 -15.31
C VAL A 89 -20.61 -11.18 -14.68
N ARG A 90 -20.47 -11.11 -13.34
CA ARG A 90 -20.00 -9.89 -12.66
C ARG A 90 -18.60 -9.49 -13.11
N GLY A 91 -17.68 -10.45 -13.21
CA GLY A 91 -16.32 -10.20 -13.69
C GLY A 91 -16.30 -9.70 -15.14
N SER A 92 -17.12 -10.30 -16.01
CA SER A 92 -17.22 -9.91 -17.43
C SER A 92 -17.86 -8.52 -17.59
N LEU A 93 -18.89 -8.19 -16.80
CA LEU A 93 -19.48 -6.85 -16.80
C LEU A 93 -18.51 -5.79 -16.29
N LEU A 94 -17.72 -6.09 -15.26
CA LEU A 94 -16.64 -5.19 -14.81
C LEU A 94 -15.61 -4.98 -15.92
N ALA A 95 -15.23 -6.04 -16.65
CA ALA A 95 -14.31 -5.92 -17.78
C ALA A 95 -14.89 -5.06 -18.92
N LEU A 96 -16.18 -5.20 -19.26
CA LEU A 96 -16.84 -4.35 -20.25
C LEU A 96 -16.94 -2.89 -19.81
N PHE A 97 -17.16 -2.63 -18.52
CA PHE A 97 -17.10 -1.28 -17.97
C PHE A 97 -15.69 -0.67 -18.14
N LEU A 98 -14.64 -1.42 -17.78
CA LEU A 98 -13.26 -0.98 -17.96
C LEU A 98 -12.91 -0.75 -19.44
N LEU A 99 -13.43 -1.59 -20.34
CA LEU A 99 -13.29 -1.40 -21.79
C LEU A 99 -13.95 -0.10 -22.27
N ALA A 100 -15.15 0.23 -21.77
CA ALA A 100 -15.82 1.49 -22.11
C ALA A 100 -14.98 2.71 -21.66
N VAL A 101 -14.45 2.67 -20.42
CA VAL A 101 -13.52 3.68 -19.92
C VAL A 101 -12.27 3.76 -20.80
N GLN A 102 -11.76 2.63 -21.27
CA GLN A 102 -10.57 2.57 -22.12
C GLN A 102 -10.80 3.18 -23.51
N ILE A 103 -11.95 2.95 -24.13
CA ILE A 103 -12.33 3.57 -25.41
C ILE A 103 -12.37 5.09 -25.27
N VAL A 104 -12.98 5.60 -24.19
CA VAL A 104 -13.03 7.04 -23.89
C VAL A 104 -11.61 7.59 -23.69
N LEU A 105 -10.82 6.97 -22.82
CA LEU A 105 -9.44 7.42 -22.56
C LEU A 105 -8.59 7.38 -23.84
N GLY A 106 -8.75 6.36 -24.69
CA GLY A 106 -8.05 6.26 -25.98
C GLY A 106 -8.39 7.42 -26.92
N GLY A 107 -9.68 7.75 -27.06
CA GLY A 107 -10.10 8.93 -27.83
C GLY A 107 -9.53 10.24 -27.25
N LEU A 108 -9.57 10.39 -25.93
CA LEU A 108 -9.00 11.55 -25.24
C LEU A 108 -7.48 11.66 -25.43
N THR A 109 -6.75 10.56 -25.54
CA THR A 109 -5.29 10.63 -25.81
C THR A 109 -4.98 11.26 -27.16
N VAL A 110 -5.82 11.06 -28.19
CA VAL A 110 -5.65 11.68 -29.51
C VAL A 110 -6.15 13.12 -29.48
N LEU A 111 -7.39 13.34 -29.02
CA LEU A 111 -8.05 14.65 -29.05
C LEU A 111 -7.34 15.72 -28.22
N TYR A 112 -6.69 15.34 -27.12
CA TYR A 112 -5.96 16.27 -26.26
C TYR A 112 -4.44 16.19 -26.44
N THR A 113 -3.95 15.58 -27.52
CA THR A 113 -2.51 15.55 -27.86
C THR A 113 -1.63 14.93 -26.78
N LEU A 114 -1.96 13.70 -26.37
CA LEU A 114 -1.20 12.85 -25.44
C LEU A 114 -0.92 13.42 -24.02
N PRO A 115 -1.90 13.97 -23.28
CA PRO A 115 -1.62 14.48 -21.93
C PRO A 115 -1.08 13.39 -21.00
N PRO A 116 -0.02 13.62 -20.21
CA PRO A 116 0.63 12.58 -19.42
C PRO A 116 -0.31 11.83 -18.46
N ALA A 117 -1.23 12.55 -17.83
CA ALA A 117 -2.22 11.96 -16.94
C ALA A 117 -3.19 11.02 -17.68
N ILE A 118 -3.67 11.40 -18.87
CA ILE A 118 -4.60 10.60 -19.67
C ILE A 118 -3.88 9.35 -20.20
N VAL A 119 -2.68 9.51 -20.77
CA VAL A 119 -1.89 8.38 -21.30
C VAL A 119 -1.55 7.36 -20.20
N SER A 120 -1.22 7.83 -18.99
CA SER A 120 -0.91 6.96 -17.85
C SER A 120 -2.16 6.27 -17.31
N SER A 121 -3.30 6.99 -17.26
CA SER A 121 -4.59 6.43 -16.88
C SER A 121 -5.04 5.36 -17.88
N HIS A 122 -4.84 5.60 -19.17
CA HIS A 122 -5.13 4.62 -20.24
C HIS A 122 -4.33 3.32 -20.04
N LEU A 123 -3.02 3.40 -19.74
CA LEU A 123 -2.24 2.19 -19.41
C LEU A 123 -2.72 1.50 -18.11
N GLY A 124 -3.05 2.29 -17.08
CA GLY A 124 -3.56 1.78 -15.80
C GLY A 124 -4.85 0.99 -15.99
N VAL A 125 -5.83 1.58 -16.68
CA VAL A 125 -7.11 0.93 -16.99
C VAL A 125 -6.90 -0.30 -17.88
N ALA A 126 -6.00 -0.26 -18.87
CA ALA A 126 -5.62 -1.44 -19.67
C ALA A 126 -5.12 -2.59 -18.79
N SER A 127 -4.25 -2.26 -17.84
CA SER A 127 -3.62 -3.23 -16.93
C SER A 127 -4.63 -3.81 -15.93
N ALA A 128 -5.60 -3.00 -15.48
CA ALA A 128 -6.72 -3.46 -14.66
C ALA A 128 -7.66 -4.38 -15.45
N PHE A 129 -7.97 -4.02 -16.70
CA PHE A 129 -8.75 -4.85 -17.62
C PHE A 129 -8.09 -6.21 -17.87
N LEU A 130 -6.78 -6.23 -18.15
CA LEU A 130 -5.99 -7.47 -18.24
C LEU A 130 -6.08 -8.30 -16.94
N SER A 131 -5.91 -7.65 -15.79
CA SER A 131 -5.94 -8.32 -14.47
C SER A 131 -7.29 -8.99 -14.20
N VAL A 132 -8.40 -8.34 -14.55
CA VAL A 132 -9.75 -8.90 -14.41
C VAL A 132 -9.92 -10.15 -15.27
N TRP A 133 -9.43 -10.15 -16.52
CA TRP A 133 -9.46 -11.33 -17.38
C TRP A 133 -8.60 -12.48 -16.84
N ILE A 134 -7.41 -12.19 -16.29
CA ILE A 134 -6.55 -13.20 -15.66
C ILE A 134 -7.25 -13.84 -14.46
N VAL A 135 -7.86 -13.03 -13.58
CA VAL A 135 -8.62 -13.53 -12.43
C VAL A 135 -9.72 -14.49 -12.88
N MET A 136 -10.47 -14.14 -13.95
CA MET A 136 -11.51 -15.01 -14.50
C MET A 136 -10.94 -16.27 -15.14
N ALA A 137 -9.89 -16.17 -15.95
CA ALA A 137 -9.29 -17.30 -16.65
C ALA A 137 -8.69 -18.33 -15.68
N VAL A 138 -7.96 -17.86 -14.66
CA VAL A 138 -7.37 -18.71 -13.62
C VAL A 138 -8.45 -19.28 -12.69
N SER A 139 -9.44 -18.49 -12.30
CA SER A 139 -10.57 -18.97 -11.48
C SER A 139 -11.41 -20.02 -12.23
N ALA A 140 -11.53 -19.92 -13.55
CA ALA A 140 -12.25 -20.90 -14.38
C ALA A 140 -11.49 -22.22 -14.53
N GLY A 141 -10.16 -22.20 -14.37
CA GLY A 141 -9.29 -23.38 -14.46
C GLY A 141 -9.02 -24.10 -13.13
N THR A 142 -9.38 -23.51 -11.99
CA THR A 142 -9.08 -24.07 -10.65
C THR A 142 -10.31 -24.74 -10.03
N ALA A 143 -10.16 -25.95 -9.50
CA ALA A 143 -11.24 -26.68 -8.83
C ALA A 143 -11.66 -25.99 -7.53
N THR A 144 -12.98 -25.90 -7.30
CA THR A 144 -13.55 -25.36 -6.07
C THR A 144 -13.40 -26.37 -4.94
N GLY A 145 -12.30 -26.31 -4.20
CA GLY A 145 -12.23 -26.94 -2.87
C GLY A 145 -12.90 -26.06 -1.82
N GLU A 146 -13.35 -26.64 -0.71
CA GLU A 146 -13.87 -25.89 0.43
C GLU A 146 -12.87 -24.80 0.87
N ARG A 147 -13.41 -23.60 1.16
CA ARG A 147 -12.64 -22.40 1.53
C ARG A 147 -11.93 -22.60 2.87
N GLN A 148 -10.78 -23.27 2.89
CA GLN A 148 -9.84 -23.15 4.00
C GLN A 148 -8.80 -22.08 3.68
N THR A 149 -9.20 -20.84 3.97
CA THR A 149 -8.43 -19.61 3.71
C THR A 149 -7.21 -19.39 4.60
N SER A 150 -6.92 -20.30 5.54
CA SER A 150 -5.95 -20.07 6.63
C SER A 150 -4.51 -20.38 6.22
N ALA A 151 -4.22 -21.61 5.77
CA ALA A 151 -2.85 -22.10 5.59
C ALA A 151 -2.05 -21.35 4.51
N ARG A 152 -2.71 -20.96 3.41
CA ARG A 152 -2.08 -20.27 2.26
C ARG A 152 -2.33 -18.77 2.24
N ARG A 153 -2.83 -18.21 3.34
CA ARG A 153 -3.05 -16.77 3.49
C ARG A 153 -1.81 -15.92 3.27
N PRO A 154 -0.62 -16.30 3.80
CA PRO A 154 0.59 -15.51 3.56
C PRO A 154 0.94 -15.41 2.07
N VAL A 155 0.67 -16.46 1.29
CA VAL A 155 1.00 -16.55 -0.14
C VAL A 155 0.18 -15.57 -0.97
N TRP A 156 -1.15 -15.69 -0.93
CA TRP A 156 -1.99 -14.88 -1.83
C TRP A 156 -2.00 -13.40 -1.43
N VAL A 157 -1.73 -13.08 -0.15
CA VAL A 157 -1.60 -11.68 0.25
C VAL A 157 -0.25 -11.08 -0.14
N ALA A 158 0.85 -11.79 0.07
CA ALA A 158 2.16 -11.29 -0.36
C ALA A 158 2.19 -11.06 -1.88
N THR A 159 1.63 -11.99 -2.66
CA THR A 159 1.51 -11.84 -4.12
C THR A 159 0.56 -10.70 -4.52
N LEU A 160 -0.55 -10.49 -3.81
CA LEU A 160 -1.48 -9.37 -4.08
C LEU A 160 -0.81 -8.02 -3.82
N VAL A 161 -0.13 -7.90 -2.69
CA VAL A 161 0.64 -6.70 -2.34
C VAL A 161 1.71 -6.42 -3.39
N ALA A 162 2.46 -7.44 -3.81
CA ALA A 162 3.45 -7.32 -4.85
C ALA A 162 2.83 -6.91 -6.20
N ALA A 163 1.68 -7.49 -6.57
CA ALA A 163 0.94 -7.12 -7.79
C ALA A 163 0.51 -5.65 -7.76
N LEU A 164 -0.01 -5.17 -6.64
CA LEU A 164 -0.42 -3.77 -6.46
C LEU A 164 0.79 -2.82 -6.54
N ALA A 165 1.91 -3.19 -5.92
CA ALA A 165 3.14 -2.40 -6.01
C ALA A 165 3.67 -2.31 -7.46
N VAL A 166 3.71 -3.44 -8.19
CA VAL A 166 4.10 -3.46 -9.61
C VAL A 166 3.13 -2.63 -10.47
N TYR A 167 1.82 -2.77 -10.26
CA TYR A 167 0.81 -1.98 -10.95
C TYR A 167 1.03 -0.47 -10.75
N THR A 168 1.23 -0.03 -9.49
CA THR A 168 1.50 1.37 -9.18
C THR A 168 2.79 1.84 -9.85
N THR A 169 3.86 1.04 -9.79
CA THR A 169 5.15 1.36 -10.44
C THR A 169 5.01 1.48 -11.96
N MET A 170 4.18 0.67 -12.61
CA MET A 170 3.89 0.77 -14.05
C MET A 170 3.19 2.09 -14.40
N VAL A 171 2.19 2.49 -13.61
CA VAL A 171 1.46 3.75 -13.84
C VAL A 171 2.39 4.95 -13.63
N VAL A 172 3.18 4.95 -12.55
CA VAL A 172 4.18 5.99 -12.28
C VAL A 172 5.24 6.05 -13.39
N GLY A 173 5.73 4.91 -13.86
CA GLY A 173 6.69 4.84 -14.97
C GLY A 173 6.13 5.36 -16.29
N SER A 174 4.86 5.08 -16.58
CA SER A 174 4.18 5.64 -17.76
C SER A 174 4.07 7.17 -17.68
N TYR A 175 3.72 7.69 -16.50
CA TYR A 175 3.60 9.12 -16.25
C TYR A 175 4.96 9.81 -16.37
N MET A 176 5.99 9.26 -15.73
CA MET A 176 7.38 9.70 -15.85
C MET A 176 7.82 9.83 -17.32
N LYS A 177 7.60 8.79 -18.12
CA LYS A 177 7.96 8.83 -19.56
C LYS A 177 7.15 9.89 -20.30
N SER A 178 5.83 9.94 -20.11
CA SER A 178 4.96 10.90 -20.82
C SER A 178 5.21 12.35 -20.43
N ALA A 179 5.65 12.60 -19.19
CA ALA A 179 6.02 13.93 -18.73
C ALA A 179 7.42 14.36 -19.20
N GLY A 180 8.13 13.55 -19.99
CA GLY A 180 9.49 13.88 -20.44
C GLY A 180 10.58 13.68 -19.38
N ALA A 181 10.26 13.07 -18.22
CA ALA A 181 11.21 12.86 -17.13
C ALA A 181 12.09 11.59 -17.30
N GLY A 182 11.90 10.82 -18.38
CA GLY A 182 12.56 9.52 -18.57
C GLY A 182 14.09 9.56 -18.64
N LEU A 183 14.70 10.71 -18.91
CA LEU A 183 16.15 10.93 -18.91
C LEU A 183 16.62 11.94 -17.85
N ALA A 184 15.76 12.30 -16.90
CA ALA A 184 16.12 13.25 -15.84
C ALA A 184 17.25 12.74 -14.92
N CYS A 185 17.42 11.42 -14.83
CA CYS A 185 18.58 10.76 -14.22
C CYS A 185 19.28 9.96 -15.33
N THR A 186 20.49 10.37 -15.73
CA THR A 186 21.21 9.81 -16.90
C THR A 186 22.12 8.63 -16.54
N ASP A 187 22.44 8.45 -15.27
CA ASP A 187 23.24 7.37 -14.72
C ASP A 187 22.38 6.28 -14.04
N TRP A 188 22.99 5.12 -13.80
CA TRP A 188 22.35 3.96 -13.15
C TRP A 188 23.41 3.13 -12.41
N PRO A 189 23.26 2.84 -11.10
CA PRO A 189 22.03 2.94 -10.30
C PRO A 189 21.70 4.29 -9.67
N LEU A 190 22.69 5.17 -9.57
CA LEU A 190 22.56 6.50 -8.96
C LEU A 190 21.81 7.48 -9.88
N CYS A 191 21.44 8.64 -9.35
CA CYS A 191 20.88 9.74 -10.12
C CYS A 191 21.75 10.99 -9.94
N GLY A 192 22.42 11.43 -11.01
CA GLY A 192 23.40 12.51 -10.98
C GLY A 192 24.61 12.21 -10.08
N GLY A 193 25.04 10.94 -9.99
CA GLY A 193 26.15 10.50 -9.14
C GLY A 193 25.84 10.44 -7.65
N ARG A 194 24.58 10.70 -7.25
CA ARG A 194 24.13 10.71 -5.84
C ARG A 194 23.15 9.58 -5.55
N LEU A 195 23.18 9.11 -4.30
CA LEU A 195 22.23 8.10 -3.79
C LEU A 195 20.84 8.69 -3.56
N ILE A 196 20.79 9.92 -3.04
CA ILE A 196 19.57 10.74 -2.93
C ILE A 196 19.85 12.00 -3.75
N PRO A 197 19.27 12.13 -4.95
CA PRO A 197 19.50 13.29 -5.79
C PRO A 197 18.81 14.53 -5.21
N GLU A 198 19.37 15.68 -5.51
CA GLU A 198 18.67 16.97 -5.42
C GLU A 198 18.26 17.36 -6.84
N GLY A 199 17.13 18.05 -7.00
CA GLY A 199 16.72 18.49 -8.32
C GLY A 199 15.25 18.89 -8.43
N GLY A 200 14.88 19.36 -9.61
CA GLY A 200 13.51 19.71 -9.93
C GLY A 200 12.58 18.49 -10.00
N TRP A 201 11.30 18.77 -10.27
CA TRP A 201 10.23 17.77 -10.26
C TRP A 201 10.51 16.54 -11.16
N ALA A 202 11.18 16.71 -12.31
CA ALA A 202 11.49 15.61 -13.23
C ALA A 202 12.51 14.62 -12.65
N VAL A 203 13.53 15.13 -11.94
CA VAL A 203 14.54 14.32 -11.25
C VAL A 203 13.87 13.54 -10.11
N MET A 204 13.02 14.21 -9.32
CA MET A 204 12.29 13.57 -8.22
C MET A 204 11.32 12.50 -8.72
N LEU A 205 10.65 12.73 -9.85
CA LEU A 205 9.75 11.76 -10.46
C LEU A 205 10.49 10.52 -10.98
N HIS A 206 11.64 10.71 -11.64
CA HIS A 206 12.47 9.60 -12.12
C HIS A 206 13.07 8.81 -10.95
N PHE A 207 13.67 9.50 -9.98
CA PHE A 207 14.18 8.86 -8.77
C PHE A 207 13.08 8.12 -7.99
N GLY A 208 11.92 8.74 -7.83
CA GLY A 208 10.75 8.13 -7.18
C GLY A 208 10.29 6.85 -7.87
N HIS A 209 10.30 6.81 -9.21
CA HIS A 209 10.03 5.59 -9.97
C HIS A 209 11.06 4.48 -9.66
N ARG A 210 12.36 4.81 -9.56
CA ARG A 210 13.42 3.84 -9.20
C ARG A 210 13.23 3.28 -7.80
N VAL A 211 12.90 4.13 -6.82
CA VAL A 211 12.60 3.71 -5.45
C VAL A 211 11.35 2.82 -5.43
N ALA A 212 10.29 3.18 -6.14
CA ALA A 212 9.07 2.37 -6.26
C ALA A 212 9.35 1.01 -6.92
N ALA A 213 10.23 0.96 -7.94
CA ALA A 213 10.66 -0.28 -8.57
C ALA A 213 11.47 -1.17 -7.62
N LEU A 214 12.37 -0.60 -6.81
CA LEU A 214 13.11 -1.34 -5.78
C LEU A 214 12.16 -1.96 -4.74
N VAL A 215 11.23 -1.16 -4.21
CA VAL A 215 10.22 -1.63 -3.24
C VAL A 215 9.36 -2.73 -3.86
N ALA A 216 8.87 -2.55 -5.08
CA ALA A 216 8.11 -3.58 -5.79
C ALA A 216 8.93 -4.86 -5.99
N GLY A 217 10.21 -4.76 -6.37
CA GLY A 217 11.11 -5.89 -6.52
C GLY A 217 11.29 -6.67 -5.21
N VAL A 218 11.55 -5.99 -4.10
CA VAL A 218 11.64 -6.62 -2.77
C VAL A 218 10.34 -7.33 -2.40
N LEU A 219 9.18 -6.73 -2.70
CA LEU A 219 7.88 -7.34 -2.41
C LEU A 219 7.61 -8.59 -3.26
N VAL A 220 8.05 -8.61 -4.52
CA VAL A 220 7.97 -9.80 -5.37
C VAL A 220 8.87 -10.91 -4.83
N LEU A 221 10.11 -10.59 -4.43
CA LEU A 221 11.01 -11.58 -3.83
C LEU A 221 10.44 -12.12 -2.51
N TYR A 222 9.85 -11.25 -1.68
CA TYR A 222 9.15 -11.67 -0.47
C TYR A 222 7.94 -12.55 -0.78
N ALA A 223 7.16 -12.23 -1.81
CA ALA A 223 6.04 -13.07 -2.25
C ALA A 223 6.51 -14.45 -2.71
N ALA A 224 7.62 -14.53 -3.47
CA ALA A 224 8.22 -15.79 -3.88
C ALA A 224 8.72 -16.60 -2.67
N TYR A 225 9.37 -15.95 -1.70
CA TYR A 225 9.75 -16.57 -0.43
C TYR A 225 8.53 -17.15 0.31
N GLN A 226 7.42 -16.41 0.38
CA GLN A 226 6.20 -16.90 1.03
C GLN A 226 5.59 -18.10 0.31
N VAL A 227 5.65 -18.15 -1.03
CA VAL A 227 5.26 -19.31 -1.83
C VAL A 227 6.13 -20.52 -1.50
N VAL A 228 7.46 -20.38 -1.49
CA VAL A 228 8.37 -21.48 -1.14
C VAL A 228 8.10 -21.95 0.30
N ARG A 229 7.92 -21.03 1.24
CA ARG A 229 7.72 -21.36 2.66
C ARG A 229 6.40 -22.08 2.95
N HIS A 230 5.32 -21.74 2.25
CA HIS A 230 3.97 -22.21 2.59
C HIS A 230 3.33 -23.09 1.50
N ALA A 231 3.97 -23.24 0.34
CA ALA A 231 3.44 -23.96 -0.81
C ALA A 231 4.54 -24.59 -1.69
N ALA A 232 5.70 -24.98 -1.12
CA ALA A 232 6.81 -25.62 -1.84
C ALA A 232 6.39 -26.84 -2.70
N ASN A 233 5.37 -27.58 -2.25
CA ASN A 233 4.87 -28.77 -2.91
C ASN A 233 3.83 -28.50 -4.02
N VAL A 234 3.51 -27.22 -4.29
CA VAL A 234 2.50 -26.84 -5.30
C VAL A 234 3.21 -26.22 -6.50
N LEU A 235 3.57 -27.04 -7.48
CA LEU A 235 4.31 -26.60 -8.66
C LEU A 235 3.62 -25.44 -9.40
N ALA A 236 2.28 -25.46 -9.45
CA ALA A 236 1.46 -24.40 -10.03
C ALA A 236 1.60 -23.02 -9.35
N LEU A 237 2.17 -22.97 -8.14
CA LEU A 237 2.51 -21.72 -7.43
C LEU A 237 4.02 -21.47 -7.45
N VAL A 238 4.85 -22.49 -7.26
CA VAL A 238 6.31 -22.35 -7.20
C VAL A 238 6.90 -21.90 -8.53
N VAL A 239 6.49 -22.50 -9.66
CA VAL A 239 7.04 -22.16 -10.98
C VAL A 239 6.75 -20.70 -11.36
N PRO A 240 5.50 -20.21 -11.29
CA PRO A 240 5.25 -18.81 -11.62
C PRO A 240 5.86 -17.84 -10.60
N ALA A 241 6.05 -18.24 -9.33
CA ALA A 241 6.74 -17.42 -8.34
C ALA A 241 8.24 -17.26 -8.65
N GLY A 242 8.89 -18.35 -9.07
CA GLY A 242 10.26 -18.31 -9.58
C GLY A 242 10.38 -17.47 -10.85
N ALA A 243 9.43 -17.62 -11.78
CA ALA A 243 9.37 -16.78 -12.98
C ALA A 243 9.20 -15.29 -12.64
N ALA A 244 8.32 -14.94 -11.68
CA ALA A 244 8.15 -13.56 -11.23
C ALA A 244 9.44 -12.98 -10.63
N ALA A 245 10.17 -13.76 -9.82
CA ALA A 245 11.47 -13.34 -9.29
C ALA A 245 12.51 -13.11 -10.40
N GLY A 246 12.56 -13.98 -11.42
CA GLY A 246 13.43 -13.80 -12.59
C GLY A 246 13.06 -12.57 -13.43
N LEU A 247 11.77 -12.33 -13.64
CA LEU A 247 11.27 -11.15 -14.36
C LEU A 247 11.64 -9.83 -13.66
N VAL A 248 11.69 -9.79 -12.33
CA VAL A 248 12.20 -8.60 -11.60
C VAL A 248 13.64 -8.29 -11.97
N PHE A 249 14.51 -9.31 -12.02
CA PHE A 249 15.91 -9.12 -12.39
C PHE A 249 16.05 -8.60 -13.83
N ILE A 250 15.34 -9.23 -14.77
CA ILE A 250 15.27 -8.76 -16.17
C ILE A 250 14.79 -7.31 -16.21
N GLN A 251 13.81 -6.95 -15.38
CA GLN A 251 13.23 -5.63 -15.43
C GLN A 251 14.15 -4.52 -14.92
N VAL A 252 14.96 -4.81 -13.90
CA VAL A 252 16.01 -3.91 -13.42
C VAL A 252 17.08 -3.71 -14.50
N LEU A 253 17.50 -4.78 -15.18
CA LEU A 253 18.47 -4.70 -16.27
C LEU A 253 17.95 -3.88 -17.45
N LEU A 254 16.72 -4.14 -17.88
CA LEU A 254 16.07 -3.40 -18.98
C LEU A 254 15.91 -1.92 -18.64
N GLY A 255 15.52 -1.58 -17.41
CA GLY A 255 15.38 -0.18 -16.96
C GLY A 255 16.73 0.54 -16.97
N GLY A 256 17.77 -0.09 -16.43
CA GLY A 256 19.13 0.45 -16.46
C GLY A 256 19.69 0.62 -17.87
N ALA A 257 19.50 -0.38 -18.74
CA ALA A 257 19.93 -0.33 -20.13
C ALA A 257 19.18 0.75 -20.92
N ALA A 258 17.87 0.89 -20.70
CA ALA A 258 17.07 1.92 -21.35
C ALA A 258 17.59 3.33 -21.01
N VAL A 259 17.91 3.61 -19.74
CA VAL A 259 18.46 4.92 -19.35
C VAL A 259 19.85 5.15 -19.98
N ARG A 260 20.76 4.19 -19.86
CA ARG A 260 22.14 4.33 -20.37
C ARG A 260 22.21 4.51 -21.89
N GLN A 261 21.24 3.99 -22.62
CA GLN A 261 21.18 4.04 -24.09
C GLN A 261 20.24 5.14 -24.61
N ALA A 262 19.84 6.09 -23.77
CA ALA A 262 18.95 7.20 -24.15
C ALA A 262 17.55 6.76 -24.64
N LEU A 263 16.95 5.78 -23.95
CA LEU A 263 15.58 5.26 -24.14
C LEU A 263 15.28 4.73 -25.56
N PRO A 264 16.05 3.78 -26.10
CA PRO A 264 15.75 3.24 -27.42
C PRO A 264 14.34 2.59 -27.41
N PRO A 265 13.54 2.75 -28.48
CA PRO A 265 12.15 2.28 -28.49
C PRO A 265 12.02 0.80 -28.14
N ALA A 266 12.87 -0.04 -28.72
CA ALA A 266 12.87 -1.49 -28.49
C ALA A 266 13.06 -1.86 -27.00
N LEU A 267 14.02 -1.23 -26.30
CA LEU A 267 14.22 -1.50 -24.86
C LEU A 267 13.04 -0.98 -24.05
N THR A 268 12.47 0.17 -24.41
CA THR A 268 11.35 0.74 -23.65
C THR A 268 10.07 -0.07 -23.82
N VAL A 269 9.82 -0.62 -25.01
CA VAL A 269 8.71 -1.54 -25.29
C VAL A 269 8.93 -2.86 -24.55
N THR A 270 10.14 -3.41 -24.61
CA THR A 270 10.48 -4.65 -23.91
C THR A 270 10.35 -4.49 -22.40
N HIS A 271 10.77 -3.35 -21.85
CA HIS A 271 10.60 -3.00 -20.45
C HIS A 271 9.11 -2.97 -20.07
N LEU A 272 8.24 -2.35 -20.87
CA LEU A 272 6.79 -2.38 -20.62
C LEU A 272 6.22 -3.81 -20.71
N ALA A 273 6.62 -4.59 -21.70
CA ALA A 273 6.15 -5.96 -21.91
C ALA A 273 6.49 -6.86 -20.73
N VAL A 274 7.74 -6.80 -20.25
CA VAL A 274 8.21 -7.56 -19.07
C VAL A 274 7.47 -7.11 -17.81
N ALA A 275 7.22 -5.81 -17.60
CA ALA A 275 6.40 -5.34 -16.48
C ALA A 275 4.97 -5.87 -16.54
N ALA A 276 4.32 -5.82 -17.71
CA ALA A 276 2.96 -6.34 -17.88
C ALA A 276 2.90 -7.85 -17.66
N GLY A 277 3.92 -8.59 -18.11
CA GLY A 277 4.06 -10.04 -17.86
C GLY A 277 4.29 -10.37 -16.38
N LEU A 278 5.10 -9.58 -15.69
CA LEU A 278 5.31 -9.69 -14.24
C LEU A 278 4.00 -9.46 -13.48
N LEU A 279 3.26 -8.38 -13.81
CA LEU A 279 1.95 -8.11 -13.23
C LEU A 279 0.98 -9.28 -13.48
N ALA A 280 0.91 -9.77 -14.72
CA ALA A 280 0.05 -10.88 -15.08
C ALA A 280 0.37 -12.14 -14.26
N THR A 281 1.66 -12.44 -14.09
CA THR A 281 2.15 -13.57 -13.29
C THR A 281 1.74 -13.44 -11.83
N LEU A 282 1.89 -12.25 -11.23
CA LEU A 282 1.51 -12.00 -9.84
C LEU A 282 0.00 -12.08 -9.63
N VAL A 283 -0.81 -11.54 -10.53
CA VAL A 283 -2.29 -11.65 -10.46
C VAL A 283 -2.73 -13.11 -10.58
N ALA A 284 -2.10 -13.89 -11.46
CA ALA A 284 -2.35 -15.32 -11.59
C ALA A 284 -1.99 -16.07 -10.30
N LEU A 285 -0.82 -15.79 -9.71
CA LEU A 285 -0.38 -16.35 -8.43
C LEU A 285 -1.31 -16.00 -7.28
N THR A 286 -1.74 -14.74 -7.17
CA THR A 286 -2.71 -14.31 -6.16
C THR A 286 -4.01 -15.08 -6.29
N THR A 287 -4.52 -15.21 -7.51
CA THR A 287 -5.78 -15.92 -7.78
C THR A 287 -5.65 -17.41 -7.47
N ALA A 288 -4.57 -18.06 -7.93
CA ALA A 288 -4.30 -19.47 -7.69
C ALA A 288 -4.06 -19.75 -6.20
N GLY A 289 -3.26 -18.93 -5.52
CA GLY A 289 -2.98 -19.05 -4.08
C GLY A 289 -4.21 -18.85 -3.20
N TYR A 290 -5.18 -18.04 -3.68
CA TYR A 290 -6.48 -17.86 -3.01
C TYR A 290 -7.44 -19.04 -3.25
N ARG A 291 -7.33 -19.73 -4.40
CA ARG A 291 -8.28 -20.77 -4.84
C ARG A 291 -7.85 -22.21 -4.58
N LEU A 292 -6.55 -22.52 -4.60
CA LEU A 292 -6.06 -23.88 -4.43
C LEU A 292 -6.17 -24.32 -2.98
N ALA A 293 -7.02 -25.31 -2.72
CA ALA A 293 -7.12 -25.97 -1.41
C ALA A 293 -5.84 -26.75 -1.07
N PRO A 294 -5.47 -26.89 0.22
CA PRO A 294 -4.51 -27.89 0.66
C PRO A 294 -5.05 -29.31 0.40
N ALA A 295 -4.18 -30.26 0.07
CA ALA A 295 -4.55 -31.66 0.04
C ALA A 295 -4.68 -32.18 1.49
N GLY A 296 -5.86 -32.66 1.86
CA GLY A 296 -6.12 -33.38 3.11
C GLY A 296 -6.15 -32.50 4.37
N THR A 297 -7.34 -32.20 4.87
CA THR A 297 -7.61 -32.03 6.31
C THR A 297 -9.12 -32.13 6.52
N VAL A 298 -9.51 -32.99 7.48
CA VAL A 298 -10.88 -33.22 7.93
C VAL A 298 -11.48 -31.90 8.47
N PRO A 299 -12.76 -31.57 8.21
CA PRO A 299 -13.37 -30.41 8.81
C PRO A 299 -13.55 -30.63 10.31
N LEU A 300 -12.97 -29.75 11.13
CA LEU A 300 -13.37 -29.56 12.51
C LEU A 300 -14.59 -28.64 12.56
N ASP A 301 -15.48 -28.99 13.48
CA ASP A 301 -16.88 -28.60 13.60
C ASP A 301 -17.22 -27.14 13.32
N LEU A 302 -18.34 -26.96 12.61
CA LEU A 302 -18.97 -25.68 12.35
C LEU A 302 -19.77 -25.24 13.58
N GLU A 303 -19.23 -24.31 14.37
CA GLU A 303 -20.07 -23.45 15.20
C GLU A 303 -20.98 -22.58 14.32
N GLU A 304 -22.25 -22.53 14.69
CA GLU A 304 -23.33 -21.80 14.01
C GLU A 304 -22.99 -20.32 13.83
N ARG A 305 -23.10 -19.84 12.58
CA ARG A 305 -23.02 -18.41 12.27
C ARG A 305 -24.41 -17.78 12.46
N PRO A 306 -24.51 -16.57 13.05
CA PRO A 306 -25.78 -15.88 13.18
C PRO A 306 -26.39 -15.57 11.81
N THR A 307 -27.71 -15.68 11.71
CA THR A 307 -28.52 -15.51 10.50
C THR A 307 -28.44 -14.12 9.86
N GLU A 308 -28.61 -14.07 8.54
CA GLU A 308 -28.49 -12.92 7.63
C GLU A 308 -29.44 -11.73 7.91
N SER A 309 -30.39 -11.89 8.83
CA SER A 309 -31.50 -10.99 9.13
C SER A 309 -31.12 -9.67 9.84
N GLU A 310 -30.02 -9.62 10.59
CA GLU A 310 -29.61 -8.38 11.31
C GLU A 310 -28.76 -7.40 10.47
N ARG A 311 -28.45 -7.74 9.20
CA ARG A 311 -27.35 -7.12 8.45
C ARG A 311 -27.60 -5.79 7.75
N ARG A 312 -28.75 -5.13 7.89
CA ARG A 312 -29.08 -3.99 6.99
C ARG A 312 -29.73 -2.80 7.69
N ARG A 313 -28.90 -1.94 8.29
CA ARG A 313 -29.16 -0.50 8.42
C ARG A 313 -27.94 0.27 7.85
N PRO A 314 -28.10 1.13 6.82
CA PRO A 314 -26.98 1.80 6.15
C PRO A 314 -26.04 2.56 7.10
N GLY A 315 -26.58 3.21 8.14
CA GLY A 315 -25.80 3.94 9.14
C GLY A 315 -24.89 3.06 10.00
N VAL A 316 -25.27 1.81 10.27
CA VAL A 316 -24.44 0.85 11.03
C VAL A 316 -23.24 0.40 10.20
N VAL A 317 -23.40 0.25 8.89
CA VAL A 317 -22.33 -0.14 7.96
C VAL A 317 -21.27 0.97 7.84
N ALA A 318 -21.69 2.23 7.67
CA ALA A 318 -20.77 3.37 7.58
C ALA A 318 -19.92 3.55 8.85
N LEU A 319 -20.56 3.44 10.02
CA LEU A 319 -19.86 3.51 11.31
C LEU A 319 -18.84 2.39 11.47
N ASP A 320 -19.15 1.18 11.02
CA ASP A 320 -18.21 0.06 11.06
C ASP A 320 -16.99 0.28 10.14
N TYR A 321 -17.15 0.93 8.98
CA TYR A 321 -16.00 1.35 8.15
C TYR A 321 -15.16 2.46 8.82
N ILE A 322 -15.79 3.46 9.46
CA ILE A 322 -15.08 4.49 10.23
C ILE A 322 -14.29 3.85 11.38
N ARG A 323 -14.84 2.84 12.05
CA ARG A 323 -14.14 2.08 13.10
C ARG A 323 -12.87 1.40 12.59
N LEU A 324 -12.81 1.00 11.31
CA LEU A 324 -11.59 0.43 10.72
C LEU A 324 -10.43 1.43 10.70
N MET A 325 -10.73 2.72 10.55
CA MET A 325 -9.71 3.77 10.54
C MET A 325 -9.11 4.07 11.91
N LYS A 326 -9.73 3.58 12.99
CA LYS A 326 -9.34 3.85 14.40
C LYS A 326 -9.12 5.35 14.68
N PRO A 327 -10.16 6.20 14.50
CA PRO A 327 -10.02 7.66 14.57
C PRO A 327 -9.42 8.18 15.87
N ARG A 328 -9.67 7.51 17.01
CA ARG A 328 -9.07 7.86 18.31
C ARG A 328 -7.54 7.70 18.33
N ILE A 329 -7.02 6.67 17.65
CA ILE A 329 -5.56 6.45 17.56
C ILE A 329 -4.97 7.44 16.55
N VAL A 330 -5.65 7.63 15.42
CA VAL A 330 -5.23 8.57 14.37
C VAL A 330 -5.19 10.01 14.89
N LEU A 331 -6.12 10.40 15.78
CA LEU A 331 -6.14 11.75 16.36
C LEU A 331 -4.81 12.15 17.00
N LEU A 332 -4.19 11.27 17.78
CA LEU A 332 -2.89 11.57 18.40
C LEU A 332 -1.79 11.76 17.35
N LEU A 333 -1.81 10.97 16.27
CA LEU A 333 -0.89 11.12 15.14
C LEU A 333 -1.13 12.44 14.36
N LEU A 334 -2.38 12.88 14.28
CA LEU A 334 -2.72 14.17 13.67
C LEU A 334 -2.25 15.34 14.54
N ILE A 335 -2.33 15.22 15.88
CA ILE A 335 -1.80 16.23 16.80
C ILE A 335 -0.29 16.39 16.62
N THR A 336 0.46 15.29 16.55
CA THR A 336 1.92 15.37 16.37
C THR A 336 2.29 15.90 14.98
N GLY A 337 1.55 15.53 13.94
CA GLY A 337 1.71 16.10 12.60
C GLY A 337 1.39 17.60 12.55
N TYR A 338 0.30 18.03 13.20
CA TYR A 338 -0.09 19.44 13.24
C TYR A 338 0.89 20.30 14.03
N ALA A 339 1.36 19.84 15.19
CA ALA A 339 2.37 20.53 15.97
C ALA A 339 3.68 20.71 15.17
N ALA A 340 4.08 19.70 14.38
CA ALA A 340 5.21 19.85 13.47
C ALA A 340 4.97 20.90 12.38
N MET A 341 3.76 21.00 11.83
CA MET A 341 3.39 22.08 10.89
C MET A 341 3.50 23.45 11.57
N TRP A 342 3.03 23.57 12.82
CA TRP A 342 3.06 24.82 13.58
C TRP A 342 4.49 25.30 13.84
N LEU A 343 5.37 24.39 14.26
CA LEU A 343 6.79 24.69 14.44
C LEU A 343 7.46 25.09 13.13
N ALA A 344 7.20 24.33 12.07
CA ALA A 344 7.76 24.57 10.75
C ALA A 344 7.32 25.93 10.16
N ALA A 345 6.09 26.35 10.46
CA ALA A 345 5.53 27.63 10.04
C ALA A 345 5.91 28.80 10.97
N ARG A 346 6.59 28.52 12.10
CA ARG A 346 6.88 29.50 13.17
C ARG A 346 5.60 30.20 13.66
N GLY A 347 4.51 29.43 13.79
CA GLY A 347 3.18 29.94 14.11
C GLY A 347 2.07 29.15 13.41
N ALA A 348 0.89 29.75 13.26
CA ALA A 348 -0.25 29.09 12.63
C ALA A 348 -0.03 28.92 11.12
N PRO A 349 0.02 27.67 10.59
CA PRO A 349 0.14 27.44 9.15
C PRO A 349 -1.16 27.83 8.41
N PRO A 350 -1.11 28.11 7.09
CA PRO A 350 -2.29 28.45 6.31
C PRO A 350 -3.38 27.38 6.39
N LEU A 351 -4.63 27.80 6.65
CA LEU A 351 -5.75 26.88 6.91
C LEU A 351 -5.94 25.81 5.83
N ARG A 352 -5.85 26.20 4.54
CA ARG A 352 -5.97 25.25 3.41
C ARG A 352 -4.89 24.15 3.47
N LEU A 353 -3.64 24.52 3.75
CA LEU A 353 -2.52 23.59 3.85
C LEU A 353 -2.72 22.64 5.03
N THR A 354 -3.17 23.16 6.18
CA THR A 354 -3.53 22.37 7.36
C THR A 354 -4.60 21.34 7.05
N LEU A 355 -5.72 21.76 6.46
CA LEU A 355 -6.84 20.87 6.18
C LEU A 355 -6.45 19.75 5.20
N LEU A 356 -5.72 20.07 4.13
CA LEU A 356 -5.27 19.07 3.16
C LEU A 356 -4.25 18.10 3.76
N THR A 357 -3.29 18.59 4.55
CA THR A 357 -2.29 17.75 5.22
C THR A 357 -2.93 16.80 6.22
N LEU A 358 -3.82 17.31 7.09
CA LEU A 358 -4.50 16.48 8.09
C LEU A 358 -5.49 15.49 7.46
N ALA A 359 -6.18 15.86 6.38
CA ALA A 359 -7.04 14.94 5.64
C ALA A 359 -6.21 13.81 4.99
N GLY A 360 -5.10 14.15 4.34
CA GLY A 360 -4.19 13.17 3.74
C GLY A 360 -3.57 12.22 4.76
N LEU A 361 -3.09 12.75 5.89
CA LEU A 361 -2.59 11.94 7.02
C LEU A 361 -3.69 11.05 7.63
N SER A 362 -4.89 11.59 7.83
CA SER A 362 -6.00 10.81 8.39
C SER A 362 -6.37 9.63 7.49
N LEU A 363 -6.43 9.85 6.18
CA LEU A 363 -6.74 8.82 5.19
C LEU A 363 -5.63 7.77 5.06
N THR A 364 -4.36 8.19 5.04
CA THR A 364 -3.22 7.26 5.01
C THR A 364 -3.11 6.44 6.30
N CYS A 365 -3.04 7.09 7.47
CA CYS A 365 -2.99 6.38 8.76
C CYS A 365 -4.24 5.52 8.99
N GLY A 366 -5.43 6.03 8.63
CA GLY A 366 -6.69 5.30 8.74
C GLY A 366 -6.78 4.10 7.81
N GLY A 367 -6.35 4.26 6.54
CA GLY A 367 -6.28 3.17 5.58
C GLY A 367 -5.32 2.07 6.03
N ALA A 368 -4.16 2.44 6.57
CA ALA A 368 -3.18 1.50 7.11
C ALA A 368 -3.75 0.71 8.30
N ASN A 369 -4.54 1.37 9.17
CA ASN A 369 -5.28 0.71 10.26
C ASN A 369 -6.35 -0.27 9.75
N ALA A 370 -7.06 0.08 8.68
CA ALA A 370 -8.06 -0.78 8.07
C ALA A 370 -7.42 -2.04 7.48
N VAL A 371 -6.29 -1.91 6.78
CA VAL A 371 -5.51 -3.06 6.29
C VAL A 371 -4.95 -3.88 7.45
N ASN A 372 -4.49 -3.24 8.53
CA ASN A 372 -4.07 -3.94 9.74
C ASN A 372 -5.19 -4.80 10.34
N MET A 373 -6.39 -4.25 10.50
CA MET A 373 -7.53 -5.02 11.02
C MET A 373 -7.97 -6.14 10.06
N TRP A 374 -7.86 -5.90 8.76
CA TRP A 374 -8.09 -6.95 7.78
C TRP A 374 -7.08 -8.10 7.90
N TRP A 375 -5.80 -7.77 8.09
CA TRP A 375 -4.73 -8.75 8.25
C TRP A 375 -4.81 -9.48 9.59
N ASP A 376 -5.17 -8.79 10.66
CA ASP A 376 -5.19 -9.35 12.00
C ASP A 376 -6.52 -9.96 12.43
N ARG A 377 -7.50 -10.07 11.53
CA ARG A 377 -8.84 -10.61 11.83
C ARG A 377 -8.86 -11.98 12.53
N ASP A 378 -7.88 -12.84 12.26
CA ASP A 378 -7.71 -14.17 12.86
C ASP A 378 -7.23 -14.08 14.31
N ILE A 379 -6.17 -13.29 14.55
CA ILE A 379 -5.67 -13.08 15.92
C ILE A 379 -6.60 -12.19 16.74
N ASP A 380 -7.32 -11.27 16.10
CA ASP A 380 -8.31 -10.42 16.75
C ASP A 380 -9.53 -11.22 17.22
N ALA A 381 -9.85 -12.35 16.57
CA ALA A 381 -10.99 -13.20 16.96
C ALA A 381 -10.78 -13.89 18.32
N VAL A 382 -9.53 -14.18 18.69
CA VAL A 382 -9.18 -14.92 19.92
C VAL A 382 -8.76 -14.01 21.09
N MET A 383 -8.73 -12.69 20.88
CA MET A 383 -8.42 -11.69 21.89
C MET A 383 -9.70 -11.06 22.46
N THR A 384 -9.82 -11.04 23.78
CA THR A 384 -11.01 -10.55 24.50
C THR A 384 -11.35 -9.11 24.12
N ARG A 385 -10.33 -8.27 23.91
CA ARG A 385 -10.49 -6.86 23.54
C ARG A 385 -10.96 -6.65 22.10
N THR A 386 -10.62 -7.54 21.18
CA THR A 386 -10.74 -7.27 19.74
C THR A 386 -11.71 -8.18 19.01
N ARG A 387 -12.21 -9.24 19.66
CA ARG A 387 -13.24 -10.14 19.11
C ARG A 387 -14.54 -9.46 18.69
N SER A 388 -14.86 -8.29 19.25
CA SER A 388 -16.06 -7.51 18.90
C SER A 388 -15.87 -6.52 17.75
N ARG A 389 -14.66 -6.43 17.19
CA ARG A 389 -14.36 -5.56 16.04
C ARG A 389 -15.17 -5.98 14.79
N PRO A 390 -15.38 -5.06 13.83
CA PRO A 390 -16.25 -5.32 12.67
C PRO A 390 -15.87 -6.53 11.82
N LEU A 391 -14.58 -6.87 11.69
CA LEU A 391 -14.13 -8.03 10.93
C LEU A 391 -14.29 -9.37 11.68
N PRO A 392 -13.75 -9.55 12.90
CA PRO A 392 -13.97 -10.78 13.67
C PRO A 392 -15.44 -11.08 13.94
N ALA A 393 -16.26 -10.04 14.20
CA ALA A 393 -17.70 -10.18 14.40
C ALA A 393 -18.49 -10.38 13.09
N GLY A 394 -17.82 -10.48 11.94
CA GLY A 394 -18.45 -10.74 10.64
C GLY A 394 -19.26 -9.58 10.05
N ARG A 395 -19.32 -8.41 10.69
CA ARG A 395 -20.13 -7.26 10.25
C ARG A 395 -19.67 -6.65 8.92
N ILE A 396 -18.36 -6.69 8.62
CA ILE A 396 -17.79 -6.28 7.33
C ILE A 396 -17.15 -7.48 6.62
N PRO A 397 -17.41 -7.71 5.32
CA PRO A 397 -16.69 -8.72 4.55
C PRO A 397 -15.20 -8.37 4.44
N PRO A 398 -14.26 -9.33 4.61
CA PRO A 398 -12.82 -9.04 4.56
C PRO A 398 -12.36 -8.34 3.28
N THR A 399 -12.95 -8.67 2.13
CA THR A 399 -12.64 -8.01 0.85
C THR A 399 -13.00 -6.52 0.88
N GLY A 400 -14.14 -6.16 1.48
CA GLY A 400 -14.57 -4.77 1.62
C GLY A 400 -13.62 -3.96 2.49
N ALA A 401 -13.19 -4.52 3.63
CA ALA A 401 -12.21 -3.87 4.51
C ALA A 401 -10.85 -3.64 3.83
N LEU A 402 -10.37 -4.60 3.04
CA LEU A 402 -9.10 -4.46 2.29
C LEU A 402 -9.20 -3.37 1.22
N VAL A 403 -10.25 -3.43 0.38
CA VAL A 403 -10.46 -2.42 -0.67
C VAL A 403 -10.58 -1.03 -0.07
N PHE A 404 -11.35 -0.89 1.01
CA PHE A 404 -11.48 0.38 1.72
C PHE A 404 -10.14 0.89 2.25
N GLY A 405 -9.35 0.04 2.91
CA GLY A 405 -8.05 0.43 3.46
C GLY A 405 -7.08 0.89 2.37
N LEU A 406 -6.98 0.13 1.28
CA LEU A 406 -6.13 0.48 0.13
C LEU A 406 -6.60 1.75 -0.58
N ALA A 407 -7.90 1.90 -0.80
CA ALA A 407 -8.47 3.10 -1.42
C ALA A 407 -8.26 4.33 -0.55
N ALA A 408 -8.54 4.27 0.76
CA ALA A 408 -8.30 5.36 1.69
C ALA A 408 -6.82 5.74 1.72
N GLY A 409 -5.91 4.76 1.78
CA GLY A 409 -4.48 5.00 1.69
C GLY A 409 -4.08 5.73 0.41
N MET A 410 -4.53 5.24 -0.75
CA MET A 410 -4.23 5.84 -2.04
C MET A 410 -4.79 7.27 -2.17
N ILE A 411 -6.05 7.48 -1.79
CA ILE A 411 -6.68 8.82 -1.80
C ILE A 411 -5.89 9.76 -0.89
N GLY A 412 -5.51 9.33 0.31
CA GLY A 412 -4.70 10.14 1.22
C GLY A 412 -3.36 10.56 0.62
N VAL A 413 -2.67 9.65 -0.06
CA VAL A 413 -1.42 9.97 -0.78
C VAL A 413 -1.66 10.96 -1.93
N LEU A 414 -2.73 10.79 -2.71
CA LEU A 414 -3.06 11.71 -3.81
C LEU A 414 -3.41 13.11 -3.30
N VAL A 415 -4.15 13.20 -2.18
CA VAL A 415 -4.45 14.48 -1.51
C VAL A 415 -3.16 15.19 -1.12
N LEU A 416 -2.18 14.48 -0.56
CA LEU A 416 -0.88 15.06 -0.22
C LEU A 416 -0.07 15.43 -1.47
N ALA A 417 -0.03 14.56 -2.48
CA ALA A 417 0.83 14.76 -3.65
C ALA A 417 0.39 15.98 -4.48
N PHE A 418 -0.92 16.16 -4.67
CA PHE A 418 -1.47 17.25 -5.48
C PHE A 418 -1.91 18.46 -4.66
N GLY A 419 -2.33 18.26 -3.41
CA GLY A 419 -2.83 19.32 -2.55
C GLY A 419 -1.80 19.94 -1.61
N VAL A 420 -0.65 19.27 -1.40
CA VAL A 420 0.39 19.70 -0.46
C VAL A 420 1.75 19.74 -1.17
N ASN A 421 2.47 18.62 -1.24
CA ASN A 421 3.68 18.44 -2.03
C ASN A 421 4.08 16.96 -2.08
N LEU A 422 4.99 16.63 -3.01
CA LEU A 422 5.43 15.26 -3.25
C LEU A 422 6.22 14.65 -2.08
N LEU A 423 7.00 15.44 -1.34
CA LEU A 423 7.78 14.94 -0.20
C LEU A 423 6.87 14.48 0.93
N ALA A 424 5.88 15.27 1.31
CA ALA A 424 4.88 14.92 2.31
C ALA A 424 4.10 13.65 1.89
N ALA A 425 3.74 13.54 0.61
CA ALA A 425 3.08 12.36 0.06
C ALA A 425 3.97 11.10 0.12
N ALA A 426 5.25 11.22 -0.24
CA ALA A 426 6.21 10.12 -0.20
C ALA A 426 6.47 9.64 1.23
N LEU A 427 6.59 10.55 2.20
CA LEU A 427 6.72 10.23 3.62
C LEU A 427 5.46 9.53 4.16
N ALA A 428 4.27 10.04 3.84
CA ALA A 428 3.02 9.40 4.27
C ALA A 428 2.86 8.00 3.64
N LEU A 429 3.19 7.84 2.36
CA LEU A 429 3.20 6.54 1.68
C LEU A 429 4.21 5.59 2.30
N SER A 430 5.42 6.05 2.63
CA SER A 430 6.43 5.20 3.27
C SER A 430 5.98 4.74 4.66
N GLY A 431 5.40 5.64 5.47
CA GLY A 431 4.79 5.28 6.76
C GLY A 431 3.64 4.28 6.62
N TYR A 432 2.76 4.48 5.64
CA TYR A 432 1.67 3.56 5.30
C TYR A 432 2.21 2.16 4.96
N LEU A 433 3.15 2.08 4.01
CA LEU A 433 3.71 0.82 3.54
C LEU A 433 4.51 0.13 4.65
N PHE A 434 5.28 0.88 5.44
CA PHE A 434 6.02 0.33 6.56
C PHE A 434 5.08 -0.25 7.63
N TYR A 435 3.99 0.45 7.97
CA TYR A 435 3.01 -0.06 8.93
C TYR A 435 2.33 -1.34 8.45
N VAL A 436 1.97 -1.40 7.17
CA VAL A 436 1.24 -2.54 6.59
C VAL A 436 2.18 -3.72 6.35
N LEU A 437 3.31 -3.50 5.70
CA LEU A 437 4.17 -4.56 5.19
C LEU A 437 5.18 -5.01 6.25
N VAL A 438 5.90 -4.05 6.81
CA VAL A 438 6.99 -4.34 7.76
C VAL A 438 6.40 -4.67 9.12
N TYR A 439 5.59 -3.79 9.70
CA TYR A 439 5.02 -4.05 11.02
C TYR A 439 3.92 -5.13 11.00
N THR A 440 2.81 -4.87 10.31
CA THR A 440 1.60 -5.70 10.39
C THR A 440 1.79 -7.10 9.81
N MET A 441 2.29 -7.20 8.57
CA MET A 441 2.39 -8.48 7.87
C MET A 441 3.58 -9.32 8.32
N TRP A 442 4.71 -8.68 8.61
CA TRP A 442 5.96 -9.37 8.94
C TRP A 442 6.31 -9.39 10.42
N LEU A 443 6.69 -8.25 11.00
CA LEU A 443 7.32 -8.22 12.32
C LEU A 443 6.38 -8.63 13.44
N LYS A 444 5.13 -8.14 13.41
CA LYS A 444 4.12 -8.36 14.47
C LYS A 444 4.01 -9.83 14.88
N ARG A 445 4.10 -10.75 13.91
CA ARG A 445 3.93 -12.20 14.11
C ARG A 445 5.24 -12.97 14.24
N SER A 446 6.40 -12.34 14.04
CA SER A 446 7.69 -13.06 13.90
C SER A 446 8.75 -12.70 14.95
N THR A 447 8.64 -11.56 15.64
CA THR A 447 9.68 -11.13 16.58
C THR A 447 9.14 -10.30 17.75
N ALA A 448 9.83 -10.37 18.90
CA ALA A 448 9.58 -9.51 20.06
C ALA A 448 10.01 -8.05 19.87
N GLN A 449 10.80 -7.77 18.82
CA GLN A 449 11.18 -6.40 18.41
C GLN A 449 10.13 -5.73 17.51
N ASN A 450 8.96 -6.33 17.39
CA ASN A 450 7.89 -5.88 16.50
C ASN A 450 7.47 -4.43 16.73
N ILE A 451 7.35 -4.00 17.99
CA ILE A 451 6.94 -2.64 18.36
C ILE A 451 8.07 -1.63 18.24
N VAL A 452 9.31 -2.04 18.51
CA VAL A 452 10.47 -1.15 18.40
C VAL A 452 10.66 -0.76 16.94
N ILE A 453 10.86 -1.75 16.07
CA ILE A 453 11.09 -1.50 14.64
C ILE A 453 9.79 -0.97 14.00
N GLY A 454 8.65 -1.58 14.33
CA GLY A 454 7.34 -1.20 13.80
C GLY A 454 6.88 0.21 14.21
N GLY A 455 7.37 0.71 15.34
CA GLY A 455 7.08 2.06 15.85
C GLY A 455 7.51 3.17 14.90
N ALA A 456 8.46 2.91 14.00
CA ALA A 456 8.90 3.86 12.98
C ALA A 456 7.74 4.40 12.14
N ALA A 457 6.76 3.56 11.77
CA ALA A 457 5.60 4.03 11.02
C ALA A 457 4.71 5.01 11.81
N GLY A 458 4.59 4.81 13.13
CA GLY A 458 3.84 5.72 14.00
C GLY A 458 4.54 7.06 14.22
N ALA A 459 5.85 7.12 13.99
CA ALA A 459 6.69 8.29 14.15
C ALA A 459 6.77 9.19 12.91
N VAL A 460 6.27 8.73 11.75
CA VAL A 460 6.26 9.48 10.48
C VAL A 460 5.44 10.79 10.46
N PRO A 461 4.29 10.93 11.15
CA PRO A 461 3.43 12.11 11.00
C PRO A 461 4.11 13.47 11.25
N PRO A 462 4.98 13.66 12.26
CA PRO A 462 5.80 14.87 12.38
C PRO A 462 6.64 15.20 11.14
N LEU A 463 7.22 14.19 10.47
CA LEU A 463 7.98 14.40 9.23
C LEU A 463 7.08 14.91 8.11
N VAL A 464 5.88 14.33 7.97
CA VAL A 464 4.89 14.74 6.98
C VAL A 464 4.42 16.17 7.25
N GLY A 465 4.12 16.50 8.51
CA GLY A 465 3.69 17.84 8.91
C GLY A 465 4.76 18.91 8.64
N TRP A 466 6.01 18.63 9.01
CA TRP A 466 7.12 19.53 8.71
C TRP A 466 7.32 19.72 7.21
N ALA A 467 7.42 18.62 6.46
CA ALA A 467 7.60 18.64 5.01
C ALA A 467 6.45 19.31 4.26
N ALA A 468 5.21 19.26 4.80
CA ALA A 468 4.07 19.94 4.22
C ALA A 468 4.27 21.47 4.17
N VAL A 469 4.94 22.04 5.18
CA VAL A 469 5.19 23.49 5.27
C VAL A 469 6.49 23.88 4.58
N THR A 470 7.59 23.14 4.79
CA THR A 470 8.92 23.58 4.34
C THR A 470 9.38 22.95 3.02
N GLY A 471 8.73 21.88 2.57
CA GLY A 471 9.20 21.08 1.43
C GLY A 471 10.50 20.32 1.69
N THR A 472 10.94 20.22 2.96
CA THR A 472 12.22 19.58 3.37
C THR A 472 12.02 18.71 4.62
N VAL A 473 13.05 17.95 5.02
CA VAL A 473 13.10 17.27 6.34
C VAL A 473 14.20 17.92 7.17
N GLY A 474 13.83 18.71 8.17
CA GLY A 474 14.77 19.38 9.08
C GLY A 474 15.13 18.57 10.32
N LEU A 475 16.16 19.01 11.05
CA LEU A 475 16.59 18.39 12.31
C LEU A 475 15.46 18.32 13.35
N ALA A 476 14.68 19.39 13.51
CA ALA A 476 13.54 19.40 14.43
C ALA A 476 12.49 18.33 14.09
N ALA A 477 12.22 18.11 12.79
CA ALA A 477 11.32 17.05 12.33
C ALA A 477 11.86 15.65 12.71
N LEU A 478 13.16 15.43 12.52
CA LEU A 478 13.83 14.18 12.90
C LEU A 478 13.82 13.95 14.42
N LEU A 479 13.97 15.01 15.22
CA LEU A 479 13.87 14.90 16.69
C LEU A 479 12.44 14.59 17.13
N MET A 480 11.42 15.22 16.54
CA MET A 480 10.01 14.87 16.82
C MET A 480 9.69 13.43 16.41
N PHE A 481 10.19 12.98 15.26
CA PHE A 481 10.14 11.57 14.86
C PHE A 481 10.81 10.67 15.91
N LEU A 482 12.03 11.01 16.33
CA LEU A 482 12.80 10.24 17.30
C LEU A 482 12.08 10.13 18.65
N VAL A 483 11.46 11.22 19.12
CA VAL A 483 10.66 11.23 20.35
C VAL A 483 9.50 10.25 20.24
N VAL A 484 8.70 10.32 19.17
CA VAL A 484 7.55 9.40 18.98
C VAL A 484 8.03 7.95 18.83
N PHE A 485 9.15 7.74 18.14
CA PHE A 485 9.76 6.43 17.94
C PHE A 485 10.21 5.80 19.27
N LEU A 486 10.99 6.52 20.08
CA LEU A 486 11.48 6.05 21.38
C LEU A 486 10.39 5.95 22.44
N TRP A 487 9.33 6.77 22.31
CA TRP A 487 8.14 6.72 23.15
C TRP A 487 7.28 5.47 22.91
N THR A 488 7.30 4.93 21.70
CA THR A 488 6.40 3.83 21.31
C THR A 488 6.60 2.55 22.15
N PRO A 489 7.84 2.07 22.39
CA PRO A 489 8.08 0.90 23.23
C PRO A 489 7.59 1.03 24.69
N PRO A 490 7.94 2.07 25.48
CA PRO A 490 7.48 2.17 26.86
C PRO A 490 5.95 2.28 26.95
N HIS A 491 5.32 3.00 26.02
CA HIS A 491 3.86 3.09 25.93
C HIS A 491 3.21 1.72 25.65
N PHE A 492 3.63 1.04 24.57
CA PHE A 492 2.97 -0.17 24.13
C PHE A 492 3.31 -1.39 25.00
N TRP A 493 4.53 -1.48 25.53
CA TRP A 493 4.88 -2.57 26.44
C TRP A 493 4.16 -2.45 27.78
N ALA A 494 3.88 -1.24 28.26
CA ALA A 494 3.00 -1.05 29.43
C ALA A 494 1.60 -1.65 29.18
N LEU A 495 1.01 -1.43 27.99
CA LEU A 495 -0.22 -2.10 27.56
C LEU A 495 -0.06 -3.63 27.50
N ALA A 496 1.07 -4.11 26.99
CA ALA A 496 1.32 -5.52 26.83
C ALA A 496 1.44 -6.29 28.15
N LEU A 497 1.88 -5.63 29.24
CA LEU A 497 1.95 -6.24 30.56
C LEU A 497 0.57 -6.68 31.07
N PHE A 498 -0.45 -5.81 31.00
CA PHE A 498 -1.81 -6.14 31.45
C PHE A 498 -2.71 -6.74 30.36
N ARG A 499 -2.17 -6.96 29.15
CA ARG A 499 -2.83 -7.69 28.05
C ARG A 499 -2.03 -8.91 27.61
N ASN A 500 -1.14 -9.41 28.46
CA ASN A 500 -0.22 -10.50 28.14
C ASN A 500 -0.97 -11.76 27.69
N ASP A 501 -2.08 -12.09 28.34
CA ASP A 501 -2.87 -13.28 28.00
C ASP A 501 -3.56 -13.18 26.64
N ASP A 502 -4.00 -11.98 26.23
CA ASP A 502 -4.53 -11.75 24.89
C ASP A 502 -3.45 -12.05 23.83
N TYR A 503 -2.23 -11.55 24.02
CA TYR A 503 -1.12 -11.79 23.10
C TYR A 503 -0.66 -13.24 23.09
N ARG A 504 -0.65 -13.90 24.26
CA ARG A 504 -0.32 -15.33 24.38
C ARG A 504 -1.34 -16.20 23.64
N ARG A 505 -2.64 -15.96 23.84
CA ARG A 505 -3.72 -16.67 23.11
C ARG A 505 -3.61 -16.49 21.59
N ALA A 506 -3.26 -15.28 21.16
CA ALA A 506 -3.08 -14.95 19.76
C ALA A 506 -1.79 -15.49 19.12
N GLY A 507 -0.90 -16.12 19.90
CA GLY A 507 0.41 -16.57 19.42
C GLY A 507 1.32 -15.42 18.96
N VAL A 508 1.09 -14.20 19.44
CA VAL A 508 1.89 -13.02 19.06
C VAL A 508 3.11 -12.97 19.99
N PRO A 509 4.34 -12.98 19.46
CA PRO A 509 5.57 -13.01 20.26
C PRO A 509 5.87 -11.63 20.86
N MET A 510 4.96 -11.08 21.65
CA MET A 510 5.12 -9.79 22.33
C MET A 510 6.20 -9.91 23.42
N LEU A 511 6.95 -8.84 23.69
CA LEU A 511 8.08 -8.88 24.64
C LEU A 511 7.77 -9.56 26.00
N PRO A 512 6.67 -9.23 26.72
CA PRO A 512 6.33 -9.92 27.97
C PRO A 512 5.87 -11.38 27.81
N VAL A 513 5.45 -11.80 26.60
CA VAL A 513 5.16 -13.22 26.30
C VAL A 513 6.46 -14.00 26.18
N VAL A 514 7.47 -13.42 25.52
CA VAL A 514 8.72 -14.12 25.15
C VAL A 514 9.80 -14.02 26.22
N ARG A 515 9.98 -12.84 26.83
CA ARG A 515 11.05 -12.53 27.79
C ARG A 515 10.55 -12.31 29.23
N GLY A 516 9.24 -12.39 29.43
CA GLY A 516 8.61 -12.20 30.73
C GLY A 516 8.48 -10.74 31.15
N GLU A 517 7.77 -10.55 32.26
CA GLU A 517 7.40 -9.23 32.78
C GLU A 517 8.60 -8.42 33.26
N ASN A 518 9.50 -9.00 34.05
CA ASN A 518 10.63 -8.27 34.64
C ASN A 518 11.54 -7.66 33.57
N HIS A 519 11.88 -8.45 32.54
CA HIS A 519 12.66 -7.96 31.40
C HIS A 519 11.93 -6.83 30.66
N THR A 520 10.62 -6.96 30.48
CA THR A 520 9.79 -5.93 29.84
C THR A 520 9.78 -4.63 30.64
N LYS A 521 9.69 -4.69 31.97
CA LYS A 521 9.76 -3.50 32.85
C LYS A 521 11.11 -2.79 32.76
N TRP A 522 12.21 -3.53 32.71
CA TRP A 522 13.54 -2.95 32.48
C TRP A 522 13.61 -2.24 31.12
N GLN A 523 13.09 -2.86 30.06
CA GLN A 523 13.06 -2.24 28.73
C GLN A 523 12.19 -0.98 28.70
N ILE A 524 11.05 -0.97 29.39
CA ILE A 524 10.23 0.26 29.56
C ILE A 524 11.06 1.38 30.21
N LEU A 525 11.79 1.08 31.29
CA LEU A 525 12.64 2.08 31.96
C LEU A 525 13.78 2.57 31.04
N ILE A 526 14.48 1.66 30.36
CA ILE A 526 15.58 2.02 29.44
C ILE A 526 15.08 2.96 28.34
N TYR A 527 13.99 2.62 27.66
CA TYR A 527 13.45 3.49 26.61
C TYR A 527 12.87 4.80 27.17
N THR A 528 12.35 4.79 28.41
CA THR A 528 11.95 6.04 29.10
C THR A 528 13.17 6.95 29.32
N LEU A 529 14.31 6.39 29.72
CA LEU A 529 15.55 7.14 29.88
C LEU A 529 16.14 7.62 28.55
N LEU A 530 15.76 7.03 27.41
CA LEU A 530 16.16 7.49 26.07
C LEU A 530 15.23 8.58 25.52
N VAL A 531 13.91 8.46 25.70
CA VAL A 531 12.95 9.43 25.17
C VAL A 531 13.05 10.79 25.86
N VAL A 532 13.37 10.83 27.16
CA VAL A 532 13.47 12.09 27.92
C VAL A 532 14.60 12.98 27.37
N PRO A 533 15.86 12.55 27.25
CA PRO A 533 16.90 13.34 26.58
C PRO A 533 16.54 13.72 25.14
N ALA A 534 15.97 12.79 24.37
CA ALA A 534 15.55 13.08 22.99
C ALA A 534 14.51 14.21 22.93
N SER A 535 13.58 14.28 23.88
CA SER A 535 12.61 15.37 23.96
C SER A 535 13.26 16.71 24.34
N LEU A 536 14.26 16.71 25.22
CA LEU A 536 14.96 17.93 25.63
C LEU A 536 15.85 18.50 24.52
N LEU A 537 16.42 17.64 23.66
CA LEU A 537 17.28 18.05 22.54
C LEU A 537 16.57 19.00 21.56
N LEU A 538 15.24 18.98 21.47
CA LEU A 538 14.50 19.86 20.59
C LEU A 538 14.73 21.36 20.93
N TYR A 539 14.93 21.69 22.21
CA TYR A 539 15.23 23.06 22.65
C TYR A 539 16.46 23.65 21.94
N TRP A 540 17.51 22.85 21.77
CA TRP A 540 18.76 23.29 21.16
C TRP A 540 18.68 23.51 19.64
N THR A 541 17.55 23.18 19.02
CA THR A 541 17.32 23.53 17.60
C THR A 541 16.86 24.97 17.42
N GLY A 542 16.50 25.68 18.50
CA GLY A 542 16.03 27.06 18.47
C GLY A 542 14.59 27.24 18.00
N VAL A 543 13.85 26.14 17.74
CA VAL A 543 12.46 26.19 17.26
C VAL A 543 11.41 26.29 18.38
N VAL A 544 11.83 26.03 19.63
CA VAL A 544 11.01 26.09 20.84
C VAL A 544 11.78 26.79 21.97
N GLY A 545 11.06 27.45 22.86
CA GLY A 545 11.64 28.26 23.93
C GLY A 545 11.89 27.51 25.25
N PRO A 546 12.24 28.26 26.32
CA PRO A 546 12.49 27.71 27.65
C PRO A 546 11.25 27.10 28.32
N PHE A 547 10.03 27.55 27.98
CA PHE A 547 8.81 26.99 28.58
C PHE A 547 8.62 25.53 28.15
N TYR A 548 8.84 25.21 26.87
CA TYR A 548 8.87 23.83 26.39
C TYR A 548 9.90 23.01 27.15
N LEU A 549 11.12 23.54 27.36
CA LEU A 549 12.19 22.83 28.06
C LEU A 549 11.76 22.45 29.50
N TRP A 550 11.17 23.39 30.23
CA TRP A 550 10.64 23.14 31.58
C TRP A 550 9.54 22.09 31.59
N VAL A 551 8.56 22.21 30.69
CA VAL A 551 7.45 21.24 30.59
C VAL A 551 7.97 19.85 30.22
N ALA A 552 8.87 19.75 29.24
CA ALA A 552 9.49 18.50 28.82
C ALA A 552 10.27 17.83 29.96
N ALA A 553 11.02 18.61 30.75
CA ALA A 553 11.75 18.11 31.92
C ALA A 553 10.82 17.58 33.02
N LEU A 554 9.76 18.32 33.35
CA LEU A 554 8.77 17.90 34.36
C LEU A 554 8.00 16.64 33.93
N LEU A 555 7.50 16.62 32.69
CA LEU A 555 6.83 15.44 32.13
C LEU A 555 7.77 14.24 32.06
N GLY A 556 9.05 14.45 31.72
CA GLY A 556 10.07 13.42 31.66
C GLY A 556 10.39 12.83 33.04
N ALA A 557 10.59 13.68 34.05
CA ALA A 557 10.81 13.25 35.43
C ALA A 557 9.61 12.45 35.96
N TRP A 558 8.39 12.89 35.64
CA TRP A 558 7.18 12.17 35.99
C TRP A 558 7.11 10.79 35.33
N LEU A 559 7.38 10.68 34.03
CA LEU A 559 7.38 9.40 33.32
C LEU A 559 8.47 8.45 33.84
N ILE A 560 9.68 8.96 34.13
CA ILE A 560 10.77 8.18 34.75
C ILE A 560 10.33 7.64 36.11
N SER A 561 9.75 8.49 36.98
CA SER A 561 9.29 8.08 38.31
C SER A 561 8.23 6.96 38.22
N ALA A 562 7.31 7.06 37.26
CA ALA A 562 6.28 6.06 37.02
C ALA A 562 6.87 4.74 36.49
N SER A 563 7.86 4.80 35.60
CA SER A 563 8.58 3.62 35.08
C SER A 563 9.40 2.93 36.19
N ILE A 564 10.00 3.67 37.12
CA ILE A 564 10.67 3.10 38.29
C ILE A 564 9.66 2.44 39.24
N ALA A 565 8.51 3.09 39.48
CA ALA A 565 7.45 2.52 40.30
C ALA A 565 6.89 1.22 39.68
N LEU A 566 6.72 1.19 38.36
CA LEU A 566 6.36 -0.02 37.62
C LEU A 566 7.40 -1.13 37.77
N LEU A 567 8.69 -0.80 37.70
CA LEU A 567 9.78 -1.77 37.89
C LEU A 567 9.76 -2.41 39.29
N ARG A 568 9.34 -1.65 40.31
CA ARG A 568 9.22 -2.12 41.70
C ARG A 568 7.92 -2.88 41.98
N GLU A 569 6.90 -2.76 41.13
CA GLU A 569 5.63 -3.45 41.28
C GLU A 569 5.82 -4.97 41.15
N ARG A 570 5.27 -5.75 42.10
CA ARG A 570 5.28 -7.22 42.08
C ARG A 570 3.88 -7.76 41.77
N LEU A 571 3.82 -8.92 41.12
CA LEU A 571 2.58 -9.64 40.88
C LEU A 571 1.85 -9.96 42.19
N PRO A 572 0.50 -10.05 42.18
CA PRO A 572 -0.40 -9.94 41.03
C PRO A 572 -0.83 -8.51 40.67
N ALA A 573 -0.26 -7.47 41.31
CA ALA A 573 -0.63 -6.09 41.04
C ALA A 573 -0.16 -5.63 39.63
N GLN A 574 -1.05 -4.95 38.90
CA GLN A 574 -0.78 -4.36 37.59
C GLN A 574 -1.19 -2.88 37.52
N ARG A 575 -1.21 -2.19 38.67
CA ARG A 575 -1.71 -0.82 38.80
C ARG A 575 -0.78 0.14 38.05
N TRP A 576 0.52 -0.04 38.20
CA TRP A 576 1.49 0.82 37.54
C TRP A 576 1.58 0.57 36.04
N ALA A 577 1.30 -0.64 35.56
CA ALA A 577 1.23 -0.92 34.12
C ALA A 577 0.11 -0.10 33.44
N HIS A 578 -1.06 -0.01 34.09
CA HIS A 578 -2.16 0.84 33.63
C HIS A 578 -1.81 2.34 33.71
N ARG A 579 -1.18 2.78 34.81
CA ARG A 579 -0.77 4.18 35.00
C ARG A 579 0.28 4.63 33.98
N VAL A 580 1.35 3.85 33.76
CA VAL A 580 2.37 4.16 32.76
C VAL A 580 1.78 4.22 31.35
N PHE A 581 0.86 3.32 31.02
CA PHE A 581 0.13 3.39 29.75
C PHE A 581 -0.67 4.70 29.59
N GLY A 582 -1.38 5.15 30.63
CA GLY A 582 -2.08 6.43 30.61
C GLY A 582 -1.15 7.64 30.60
N TYR A 583 -0.15 7.66 31.47
CA TYR A 583 0.81 8.75 31.62
C TYR A 583 1.65 8.95 30.36
N SER A 584 2.02 7.87 29.66
CA SER A 584 2.73 7.98 28.38
C SER A 584 1.89 8.68 27.31
N ILE A 585 0.57 8.49 27.26
CA ILE A 585 -0.33 9.24 26.35
C ILE A 585 -0.32 10.73 26.70
N LEU A 586 -0.48 11.05 27.99
CA LEU A 586 -0.47 12.43 28.48
C LEU A 586 0.88 13.11 28.24
N TYR A 587 1.97 12.40 28.49
CA TYR A 587 3.33 12.85 28.21
C TYR A 587 3.44 13.30 26.75
N LEU A 588 3.06 12.45 25.79
CA LEU A 588 3.18 12.80 24.37
C LEU A 588 2.26 13.97 23.98
N ALA A 589 1.00 13.95 24.43
CA ALA A 589 0.03 14.99 24.10
C ALA A 589 0.46 16.37 24.64
N PHE A 590 0.85 16.46 25.91
CA PHE A 590 1.29 17.72 26.51
C PHE A 590 2.65 18.17 26.01
N LEU A 591 3.56 17.26 25.69
CA LEU A 591 4.85 17.61 25.10
C LEU A 591 4.66 18.33 23.76
N PHE A 592 3.84 17.79 22.85
CA PHE A 592 3.56 18.43 21.56
C PHE A 592 2.71 19.70 21.69
N LEU A 593 1.80 19.77 22.67
CA LEU A 593 1.07 21.01 22.96
C LEU A 593 2.01 22.12 23.47
N ALA A 594 2.98 21.77 24.31
CA ALA A 594 4.00 22.72 24.78
C ALA A 594 4.90 23.22 23.64
N MET A 595 5.22 22.37 22.66
CA MET A 595 5.92 22.80 21.43
C MET A 595 5.12 23.90 20.72
N VAL A 596 3.82 23.70 20.52
CA VAL A 596 2.93 24.67 19.86
C VAL A 596 2.82 25.97 20.65
N ALA A 597 2.71 25.88 21.98
CA ALA A 597 2.55 27.03 22.86
C ALA A 597 3.81 27.90 22.96
N ASP A 598 4.99 27.33 22.73
CA ASP A 598 6.29 27.99 22.93
C ASP A 598 7.16 27.98 21.67
N VAL A 599 6.50 27.98 20.50
CA VAL A 599 7.17 28.12 19.20
C VAL A 599 7.91 29.46 19.14
N GLN A 600 9.17 29.42 18.69
CA GLN A 600 9.98 30.62 18.55
C GLN A 600 9.88 31.20 17.13
N PRO A 601 9.90 32.55 16.99
CA PRO A 601 9.84 33.24 15.71
C PRO A 601 11.04 32.96 14.82
#